data_AF-A0A536UVQ1-F1
#
_entry.id   AF-A0A536UVQ1-F1
#
_cell.length_a   1.000
_cell.length_b   1.000
_cell.length_c   1.000
_cell.angle_alpha   90.00
_cell.angle_beta   90.00
_cell.angle_gamma   90.00
#
_symmetry.space_group_name_H-M   'P 1'
#
loop_
_entity.id
_entity.type
_entity.pdbx_description
1 polymer ?
#
loop_
_entity_poly.entity_id
_entity_poly.type
_entity_poly.pdbx_seq_one_letter_code
_entity_poly.pdbx_strand_id
1 'polypeptide(L)'
;MRKNTAFINNAIDPVTLEGPRGDSYHAFVNATTLGNLSARMPYTAVAELAFSRWSKVRSNPNFFNAEGFPGCSAAAAGFSCATKNYAGVSLLFAPKVLQVIPGGDLTIPLFFQMGIKGNAATLSGGNQGAGNYSLGLQLDYLSKYTFAVNYSDFLGKYRDNGSIVTVGNGPLYRDRGLLSLSFRTSF
;
A
#
# COMPACT_ATOMS: atom_id res chain seq x y z
N MET A 1 -14.40 -8.66 13.47
CA MET A 1 -15.25 -7.46 13.29
C MET A 1 -14.71 -6.36 14.19
N ARG A 2 -14.36 -5.20 13.65
CA ARG A 2 -14.03 -4.01 14.44
C ARG A 2 -15.29 -3.17 14.62
N LYS A 3 -15.53 -2.71 15.85
CA LYS A 3 -16.67 -1.85 16.19
C LYS A 3 -16.18 -0.42 16.42
N ASN A 4 -17.03 0.55 16.11
CA ASN A 4 -16.77 1.98 16.36
C ASN A 4 -15.43 2.49 15.80
N THR A 5 -15.00 1.95 14.65
CA THR A 5 -13.79 2.35 13.93
C THR A 5 -13.99 3.73 13.32
N ALA A 6 -12.96 4.58 13.39
CA ALA A 6 -12.95 5.85 12.68
C ALA A 6 -12.97 5.61 11.16
N PHE A 7 -13.91 6.28 10.49
CA PHE A 7 -14.01 6.26 9.04
C PHE A 7 -13.46 7.55 8.43
N ILE A 8 -13.11 7.47 7.15
CA ILE A 8 -12.65 8.64 6.40
C ILE A 8 -13.75 9.71 6.35
N ASN A 9 -13.35 10.97 6.47
CA ASN A 9 -14.25 12.08 6.66
C ASN A 9 -13.80 13.31 5.90
N ASN A 10 -14.76 14.14 5.49
CA ASN A 10 -14.48 15.43 4.85
C ASN A 10 -14.72 16.62 5.78
N ALA A 11 -15.34 16.39 6.95
CA ALA A 11 -15.50 17.35 8.03
C ALA A 11 -15.65 16.61 9.37
N ILE A 12 -15.71 17.35 10.47
CA ILE A 12 -16.02 16.84 11.81
C ILE A 12 -17.24 17.58 12.35
N ASP A 13 -17.95 16.96 13.30
CA ASP A 13 -19.06 17.63 13.97
C ASP A 13 -18.55 18.84 14.78
N PRO A 14 -19.07 20.06 14.58
CA PRO A 14 -18.58 21.25 15.27
C PRO A 14 -18.96 21.30 16.77
N VAL A 15 -19.95 20.50 17.19
CA VAL A 15 -20.43 20.45 18.59
C VAL A 15 -19.74 19.32 19.34
N THR A 16 -19.72 18.11 18.76
CA THR A 16 -19.11 16.95 19.45
C THR A 16 -17.61 16.82 19.17
N LEU A 17 -17.09 17.51 18.14
CA LEU A 17 -15.71 17.39 17.64
C LEU A 17 -15.36 15.96 17.17
N GLU A 18 -16.37 15.19 16.75
CA GLU A 18 -16.21 13.80 16.34
C GLU A 18 -16.45 13.58 14.85
N GLY A 19 -15.65 12.69 14.26
CA GLY A 19 -15.84 12.20 12.90
C GLY A 19 -16.82 11.03 12.80
N PRO A 20 -17.10 10.57 11.57
CA PRO A 20 -17.90 9.38 11.30
C PRO A 20 -17.24 8.14 11.90
N ARG A 21 -18.03 7.35 12.62
CA ARG A 21 -17.59 6.07 13.20
C ARG A 21 -18.53 4.96 12.84
N GLY A 22 -18.00 3.75 12.71
CA GLY A 22 -18.82 2.60 12.36
C GLY A 22 -18.12 1.26 12.49
N ASP A 23 -18.79 0.23 12.04
CA ASP A 23 -18.34 -1.15 12.14
C ASP A 23 -17.71 -1.60 10.82
N SER A 24 -16.61 -2.33 10.90
CA SER A 24 -15.87 -2.81 9.73
C SER A 24 -15.37 -4.24 9.88
N TYR A 25 -15.26 -4.91 8.74
CA TYR A 25 -14.66 -6.22 8.57
C TYR A 25 -13.40 -6.06 7.75
N HIS A 26 -12.37 -6.78 8.16
CA HIS A 26 -11.07 -6.83 7.50
C HIS A 26 -10.67 -8.29 7.44
N ALA A 27 -10.15 -8.71 6.30
CA ALA A 27 -9.64 -10.05 6.09
C ALA A 27 -8.40 -9.94 5.20
N PHE A 28 -7.44 -10.82 5.40
CA PHE A 28 -6.30 -10.93 4.50
C PHE A 28 -5.93 -12.40 4.35
N VAL A 29 -5.36 -12.73 3.21
CA VAL A 29 -4.81 -14.05 2.91
C VAL A 29 -3.43 -13.83 2.34
N ASN A 30 -2.45 -14.53 2.88
CA ASN A 30 -1.09 -14.52 2.38
C ASN A 30 -0.66 -15.92 1.91
N ALA A 31 0.25 -15.94 0.96
CA ALA A 31 0.92 -17.14 0.48
C ALA A 31 2.41 -16.84 0.38
N THR A 32 3.24 -17.75 0.87
CA THR A 32 4.70 -17.66 0.79
C THR A 32 5.24 -18.94 0.19
N THR A 33 6.16 -18.80 -0.74
CA THR A 33 6.85 -19.94 -1.35
C THR A 33 8.35 -19.68 -1.42
N LEU A 34 9.10 -20.76 -1.31
CA LEU A 34 10.53 -20.83 -1.49
C LEU A 34 10.79 -21.78 -2.65
N GLY A 35 11.72 -21.41 -3.53
CA GLY A 35 12.07 -22.25 -4.66
C GLY A 35 13.45 -21.92 -5.20
N ASN A 36 13.80 -22.57 -6.30
CA ASN A 36 15.06 -22.34 -7.00
C ASN A 36 14.77 -22.10 -8.49
N LEU A 37 15.23 -20.97 -9.03
CA LEU A 37 15.27 -20.74 -10.48
C LEU A 37 16.40 -21.55 -11.14
N SER A 38 17.50 -21.71 -10.40
CA SER A 38 18.63 -22.58 -10.74
C SER A 38 19.34 -23.03 -9.46
N ALA A 39 20.31 -23.95 -9.55
CA ALA A 39 21.09 -24.39 -8.41
C ALA A 39 21.83 -23.26 -7.67
N ARG A 40 22.08 -22.13 -8.34
CA ARG A 40 22.74 -20.94 -7.77
C ARG A 40 21.77 -19.78 -7.51
N MET A 41 20.47 -19.98 -7.74
CA MET A 41 19.47 -18.91 -7.66
C MET A 41 18.22 -19.36 -6.89
N PRO A 42 18.30 -19.54 -5.57
CA PRO A 42 17.11 -19.61 -4.72
C PRO A 42 16.28 -18.32 -4.81
N TYR A 43 14.99 -18.42 -4.53
CA TYR A 43 14.10 -17.27 -4.42
C TYR A 43 13.10 -17.44 -3.28
N THR A 44 12.65 -16.30 -2.76
CA THR A 44 11.45 -16.19 -1.92
C THR A 44 10.39 -15.41 -2.69
N ALA A 45 9.15 -15.91 -2.72
CA ALA A 45 8.02 -15.17 -3.24
C ALA A 45 6.90 -15.10 -2.19
N VAL A 46 6.30 -13.94 -2.03
CA VAL A 46 5.16 -13.71 -1.15
C VAL A 46 4.07 -12.99 -1.93
N ALA A 47 2.83 -13.42 -1.75
CA ALA A 47 1.65 -12.73 -2.24
C ALA A 47 0.65 -12.55 -1.10
N GLU A 48 0.00 -11.40 -1.05
CA GLU A 48 -1.05 -11.08 -0.08
C GLU A 48 -2.25 -10.46 -0.80
N LEU A 49 -3.44 -10.88 -0.41
CA LEU A 49 -4.70 -10.25 -0.78
C LEU A 49 -5.36 -9.72 0.49
N ALA A 50 -5.64 -8.42 0.52
CA ALA A 50 -6.31 -7.75 1.63
C ALA A 50 -7.71 -7.32 1.21
N PHE A 51 -8.70 -7.56 2.06
CA PHE A 51 -10.10 -7.21 1.85
C PHE A 51 -10.61 -6.41 3.04
N SER A 52 -11.37 -5.34 2.78
CA SER A 52 -12.12 -4.67 3.84
C SER A 52 -13.52 -4.31 3.39
N ARG A 53 -14.45 -4.29 4.34
CA ARG A 53 -15.85 -3.92 4.12
C ARG A 53 -16.38 -3.24 5.37
N TRP A 54 -16.97 -2.06 5.21
CA TRP A 54 -17.72 -1.44 6.31
C TRP A 54 -19.16 -1.96 6.31
N SER A 55 -19.71 -2.23 7.49
CA SER A 55 -21.04 -2.79 7.64
C SER A 55 -22.07 -1.73 7.99
N LYS A 56 -21.82 -0.97 9.06
CA LYS A 56 -22.74 0.03 9.61
C LYS A 56 -22.00 1.30 10.00
N VAL A 57 -22.59 2.46 9.68
CA VAL A 57 -22.18 3.75 10.25
C VAL A 57 -23.00 3.96 11.52
N ARG A 58 -22.33 4.24 12.64
CA ARG A 58 -22.95 4.38 13.96
C ARG A 58 -23.15 5.84 14.34
N SER A 59 -22.19 6.69 14.00
CA SER A 59 -22.19 8.10 14.40
C SER A 59 -21.78 8.98 13.22
N ASN A 60 -22.34 10.18 13.19
CA ASN A 60 -21.98 11.26 12.27
C ASN A 60 -21.93 10.87 10.79
N PRO A 61 -22.99 10.22 10.25
CA PRO A 61 -23.02 9.75 8.86
C PRO A 61 -22.92 10.89 7.83
N ASN A 62 -23.32 12.11 8.19
CA ASN A 62 -23.25 13.29 7.33
C ASN A 62 -21.82 13.65 6.92
N PHE A 63 -20.83 13.29 7.75
CA PHE A 63 -19.42 13.57 7.49
C PHE A 63 -18.67 12.39 6.90
N PHE A 64 -19.33 11.25 6.71
CA PHE A 64 -18.71 10.06 6.12
C PHE A 64 -18.43 10.28 4.64
N ASN A 65 -17.14 10.29 4.27
CA ASN A 65 -16.71 10.45 2.89
C ASN A 65 -16.85 9.11 2.13
N ALA A 66 -18.08 8.68 1.87
CA ALA A 66 -18.38 7.43 1.18
C ALA A 66 -19.52 7.56 0.18
N GLU A 67 -19.52 6.71 -0.84
CA GLU A 67 -20.58 6.68 -1.86
C GLU A 67 -21.96 6.48 -1.21
N GLY A 68 -22.91 7.34 -1.58
CA GLY A 68 -24.27 7.34 -1.01
C GLY A 68 -24.41 8.10 0.31
N PHE A 69 -23.36 8.73 0.82
CA PHE A 69 -23.42 9.62 1.98
C PHE A 69 -23.20 11.09 1.58
N PRO A 70 -23.79 12.05 2.31
CA PRO A 70 -23.63 13.49 2.04
C PRO A 70 -22.17 13.96 2.09
N GLY A 71 -21.31 13.25 2.84
CA GLY A 71 -19.90 13.58 2.97
C GLY A 71 -19.10 13.33 1.69
N CYS A 72 -19.60 12.58 0.70
CA CYS A 72 -18.94 12.36 -0.59
C CYS A 72 -19.61 13.19 -1.69
N SER A 73 -18.84 14.01 -2.39
CA SER A 73 -19.34 14.73 -3.57
C SER A 73 -19.40 13.83 -4.81
N ALA A 74 -20.33 14.09 -5.73
CA ALA A 74 -20.42 13.35 -6.99
C ALA A 74 -19.14 13.45 -7.84
N ALA A 75 -18.37 14.54 -7.70
CA ALA A 75 -17.09 14.72 -8.37
C ALA A 75 -15.96 13.85 -7.79
N ALA A 76 -16.07 13.45 -6.51
CA ALA A 76 -15.13 12.60 -5.80
C ALA A 76 -15.49 11.10 -5.85
N ALA A 77 -16.70 10.76 -6.29
CA ALA A 77 -17.14 9.38 -6.50
C ALA A 77 -16.24 8.66 -7.51
N GLY A 78 -15.84 7.43 -7.19
CA GLY A 78 -14.85 6.67 -7.98
C GLY A 78 -13.39 7.13 -7.86
N PHE A 79 -13.12 8.22 -7.13
CA PHE A 79 -11.77 8.69 -6.81
C PHE A 79 -11.49 8.61 -5.32
N SER A 80 -11.83 9.63 -4.52
CA SER A 80 -11.44 9.69 -3.10
C SER A 80 -12.51 9.18 -2.13
N CYS A 81 -13.74 8.98 -2.58
CA CYS A 81 -14.81 8.49 -1.72
C CYS A 81 -14.64 7.01 -1.39
N ALA A 82 -14.90 6.63 -0.14
CA ALA A 82 -14.93 5.24 0.28
C ALA A 82 -16.06 4.49 -0.40
N THR A 83 -15.75 3.26 -0.80
CA THR A 83 -16.73 2.33 -1.37
C THR A 83 -17.16 1.30 -0.31
N LYS A 84 -18.20 0.51 -0.59
CA LYS A 84 -18.64 -0.53 0.36
C LYS A 84 -17.58 -1.58 0.65
N ASN A 85 -16.80 -1.95 -0.37
CA ASN A 85 -15.79 -3.02 -0.30
C ASN A 85 -14.48 -2.52 -0.89
N TYR A 86 -13.38 -2.93 -0.28
CA TYR A 86 -12.03 -2.70 -0.76
C TYR A 86 -11.33 -4.05 -0.94
N ALA A 87 -10.53 -4.16 -1.99
CA ALA A 87 -9.59 -5.23 -2.22
C ALA A 87 -8.23 -4.67 -2.66
N GLY A 88 -7.15 -5.15 -2.07
CA GLY A 88 -5.78 -4.82 -2.42
C GLY A 88 -4.92 -6.07 -2.55
N VAL A 89 -3.80 -5.93 -3.26
CA VAL A 89 -2.80 -6.97 -3.44
C VAL A 89 -1.41 -6.45 -3.12
N SER A 90 -0.59 -7.31 -2.53
CA SER A 90 0.84 -7.08 -2.28
C SER A 90 1.62 -8.27 -2.79
N LEU A 91 2.73 -8.05 -3.48
CA LEU A 91 3.62 -9.06 -4.04
C LEU A 91 5.05 -8.72 -3.67
N LEU A 92 5.82 -9.73 -3.29
CA LEU A 92 7.25 -9.69 -3.07
C LEU A 92 7.89 -10.85 -3.83
N PHE A 93 8.93 -10.56 -4.59
CA PHE A 93 9.77 -11.58 -5.23
C PHE A 93 11.23 -11.22 -5.00
N ALA A 94 11.97 -12.10 -4.32
CA ALA A 94 13.35 -11.86 -3.92
C ALA A 94 14.23 -13.05 -4.32
N PRO A 95 14.67 -13.12 -5.59
CA PRO A 95 15.73 -14.03 -6.01
C PRO A 95 17.06 -13.64 -5.38
N LYS A 96 17.86 -14.65 -5.05
CA LYS A 96 19.21 -14.51 -4.51
C LYS A 96 20.19 -15.30 -5.39
N VAL A 97 21.14 -14.61 -6.02
CA VAL A 97 22.24 -15.20 -6.79
C VAL A 97 23.39 -15.51 -5.83
N LEU A 98 23.64 -16.79 -5.62
CA LEU A 98 24.72 -17.28 -4.76
C LEU A 98 26.07 -17.16 -5.47
N GLN A 99 27.09 -16.74 -4.74
CA GLN A 99 28.47 -16.63 -5.24
C GLN A 99 28.57 -15.88 -6.58
N VAL A 100 27.90 -14.71 -6.70
CA VAL A 100 28.03 -13.84 -7.88
C VAL A 100 29.50 -13.39 -8.06
N ILE A 101 30.19 -13.26 -6.94
CA ILE A 101 31.64 -13.12 -6.80
C ILE A 101 32.10 -14.10 -5.69
N PRO A 102 33.40 -14.45 -5.62
CA PRO A 102 33.90 -15.30 -4.54
C PRO A 102 33.53 -14.75 -3.15
N GLY A 103 32.71 -15.48 -2.40
CA GLY A 103 32.24 -15.07 -1.08
C GLY A 103 31.15 -13.99 -1.08
N GLY A 104 30.62 -13.58 -2.24
CA GLY A 104 29.56 -12.59 -2.35
C GLY A 104 28.26 -13.15 -2.90
N ASP A 105 27.16 -12.91 -2.19
CA ASP A 105 25.80 -13.24 -2.64
C ASP A 105 25.00 -11.99 -2.96
N LEU A 106 24.24 -12.00 -4.04
CA LEU A 106 23.41 -10.87 -4.47
C LEU A 106 21.92 -11.19 -4.35
N THR A 107 21.18 -10.43 -3.56
CA THR A 107 19.71 -10.50 -3.44
C THR A 107 19.06 -9.35 -4.20
N ILE A 108 18.01 -9.64 -4.97
CA ILE A 108 17.32 -8.66 -5.82
C ILE A 108 15.85 -8.60 -5.41
N PRO A 109 15.48 -7.89 -4.33
CA PRO A 109 14.09 -7.79 -3.89
C PRO A 109 13.26 -6.88 -4.82
N LEU A 110 12.14 -7.41 -5.31
CA LEU A 110 11.10 -6.73 -6.06
C LEU A 110 9.83 -6.73 -5.23
N PHE A 111 9.29 -5.55 -4.90
CA PHE A 111 8.04 -5.41 -4.17
C PHE A 111 7.04 -4.58 -4.98
N PHE A 112 5.77 -4.95 -4.89
CA PHE A 112 4.67 -4.24 -5.54
C PHE A 112 3.41 -4.37 -4.68
N GLN A 113 2.72 -3.27 -4.45
CA GLN A 113 1.42 -3.26 -3.78
C GLN A 113 0.47 -2.28 -4.48
N MET A 114 -0.80 -2.66 -4.59
CA MET A 114 -1.84 -1.80 -5.17
C MET A 114 -3.25 -2.17 -4.69
N GLY A 115 -4.12 -1.16 -4.53
CA GLY A 115 -5.56 -1.38 -4.40
C GLY A 115 -6.18 -1.80 -5.74
N ILE A 116 -6.78 -2.99 -5.80
CA ILE A 116 -7.39 -3.54 -7.02
C ILE A 116 -8.77 -2.90 -7.26
N LYS A 117 -9.59 -2.85 -6.22
CA LYS A 117 -11.00 -2.43 -6.34
C LYS A 117 -11.49 -1.74 -5.09
N GLY A 118 -12.18 -0.62 -5.30
CA GLY A 118 -12.77 0.18 -4.25
C GLY A 118 -11.76 0.94 -3.42
N ASN A 119 -12.28 1.82 -2.58
CA ASN A 119 -11.52 2.57 -1.58
C ASN A 119 -11.97 2.15 -0.19
N ALA A 120 -11.03 1.93 0.71
CA ALA A 120 -11.31 1.50 2.07
C ALA A 120 -11.96 2.64 2.87
N ALA A 121 -12.92 2.29 3.74
CA ALA A 121 -13.60 3.27 4.60
C ALA A 121 -12.77 3.68 5.83
N THR A 122 -11.74 2.92 6.19
CA THR A 122 -10.88 3.23 7.33
C THR A 122 -9.72 4.11 6.91
N LEU A 123 -9.26 4.95 7.85
CA LEU A 123 -8.04 5.74 7.68
C LEU A 123 -6.87 4.84 7.25
N SER A 124 -6.13 5.26 6.23
CA SER A 124 -5.00 4.51 5.66
C SER A 124 -5.32 3.08 5.21
N GLY A 125 -6.58 2.76 4.92
CA GLY A 125 -6.99 1.42 4.47
C GLY A 125 -6.69 1.09 3.00
N GLY A 126 -6.19 2.07 2.24
CA GLY A 126 -5.85 1.91 0.83
C GLY A 126 -6.96 2.35 -0.14
N ASN A 127 -6.53 2.62 -1.36
CA ASN A 127 -7.32 3.27 -2.40
C ASN A 127 -7.17 2.54 -3.74
N GLN A 128 -8.22 2.53 -4.55
CA GLN A 128 -8.23 1.87 -5.85
C GLN A 128 -7.20 2.48 -6.81
N GLY A 129 -6.30 1.65 -7.32
CA GLY A 129 -5.22 2.05 -8.22
C GLY A 129 -4.13 2.88 -7.53
N ALA A 130 -4.19 3.04 -6.21
CA ALA A 130 -3.10 3.60 -5.42
C ALA A 130 -2.25 2.48 -4.83
N GLY A 131 -0.95 2.73 -4.67
CA GLY A 131 0.00 1.73 -4.24
C GLY A 131 1.44 2.22 -4.29
N ASN A 132 2.38 1.29 -4.27
CA ASN A 132 3.81 1.57 -4.41
C ASN A 132 4.54 0.33 -4.90
N TYR A 133 5.71 0.56 -5.49
CA TYR A 133 6.62 -0.52 -5.87
C TYR A 133 8.05 -0.17 -5.44
N SER A 134 8.87 -1.19 -5.26
CA SER A 134 10.30 -0.99 -5.02
C SER A 134 11.13 -2.08 -5.66
N LEU A 135 12.33 -1.68 -6.09
CA LEU A 135 13.38 -2.56 -6.58
C LEU A 135 14.62 -2.32 -5.73
N GLY A 136 15.18 -3.39 -5.18
CA GLY A 136 16.43 -3.36 -4.44
C GLY A 136 17.50 -4.26 -5.04
N LEU A 137 18.73 -3.95 -4.68
CA LEU A 137 19.92 -4.77 -4.89
C LEU A 137 20.69 -4.81 -3.59
N GLN A 138 20.95 -6.01 -3.07
CA GLN A 138 21.71 -6.23 -1.84
C GLN A 138 22.84 -7.22 -2.07
N LEU A 139 24.09 -6.79 -1.90
CA LEU A 139 25.29 -7.63 -1.96
C LEU A 139 25.79 -7.90 -0.55
N ASP A 140 25.78 -9.16 -0.15
CA ASP A 140 26.38 -9.65 1.09
C ASP A 140 27.74 -10.29 0.77
N TYR A 141 28.83 -9.67 1.23
CA TYR A 141 30.20 -10.13 1.02
C TYR A 141 30.82 -10.69 2.29
N LEU A 142 31.29 -11.94 2.20
CA LEU A 142 31.88 -12.74 3.28
C LEU A 142 30.99 -12.83 4.54
N SER A 143 29.68 -12.60 4.38
CA SER A 143 28.71 -12.45 5.48
C SER A 143 29.11 -11.39 6.53
N LYS A 144 29.98 -10.45 6.16
CA LYS A 144 30.48 -9.38 7.03
C LYS A 144 30.11 -7.99 6.53
N TYR A 145 30.09 -7.81 5.21
CA TYR A 145 29.81 -6.53 4.57
C TYR A 145 28.53 -6.63 3.75
N THR A 146 27.56 -5.79 4.05
CA THR A 146 26.30 -5.72 3.30
C THR A 146 26.21 -4.35 2.64
N PHE A 147 26.10 -4.34 1.32
CA PHE A 147 25.82 -3.16 0.51
C PHE A 147 24.40 -3.29 -0.02
N ALA A 148 23.54 -2.28 0.16
CA ALA A 148 22.21 -2.31 -0.42
C ALA A 148 21.82 -0.98 -1.05
N VAL A 149 21.23 -1.05 -2.24
CA VAL A 149 20.60 0.05 -2.97
C VAL A 149 19.13 -0.29 -3.10
N ASN A 150 18.24 0.63 -2.74
CA ASN A 150 16.80 0.46 -2.95
C ASN A 150 16.21 1.70 -3.61
N TYR A 151 15.42 1.46 -4.65
CA TYR A 151 14.58 2.46 -5.28
C TYR A 151 13.12 2.14 -5.02
N SER A 152 12.32 3.14 -4.61
CA SER A 152 10.89 3.00 -4.39
C SER A 152 10.11 4.17 -4.96
N ASP A 153 8.95 3.90 -5.53
CA ASP A 153 8.06 4.92 -6.09
C ASP A 153 6.59 4.57 -5.83
N PHE A 154 5.71 5.56 -5.98
CA PHE A 154 4.29 5.49 -5.66
C PHE A 154 3.42 5.42 -6.90
N LEU A 155 2.34 4.65 -6.78
CA LEU A 155 1.26 4.56 -7.75
C LEU A 155 0.06 5.34 -7.20
N GLY A 156 -0.59 6.13 -8.05
CA GLY A 156 -1.76 6.89 -7.67
C GLY A 156 -2.51 7.40 -8.89
N LYS A 157 -3.83 7.51 -8.77
CA LYS A 157 -4.68 8.15 -9.78
C LYS A 157 -5.00 9.56 -9.34
N TYR A 158 -4.95 10.51 -10.27
CA TYR A 158 -5.46 11.85 -10.06
C TYR A 158 -6.22 12.32 -11.29
N ARG A 159 -7.13 13.27 -11.08
CA ARG A 159 -7.71 14.10 -12.12
C ARG A 159 -7.13 15.49 -11.99
N ASP A 160 -6.79 16.08 -13.12
CA ASP A 160 -6.42 17.48 -13.22
C ASP A 160 -7.36 18.21 -14.19
N ASN A 161 -7.28 19.53 -14.20
CA ASN A 161 -7.93 20.38 -15.19
C ASN A 161 -6.88 21.16 -16.01
N GLY A 162 -5.72 20.54 -16.28
CA GLY A 162 -4.62 21.15 -17.03
C GLY A 162 -3.77 22.20 -16.29
N SER A 163 -4.13 22.60 -15.08
CA SER A 163 -3.31 23.55 -14.27
C SER A 163 -3.17 23.17 -12.80
N ILE A 164 -4.15 22.45 -12.23
CA ILE A 164 -4.13 21.95 -10.86
C ILE A 164 -4.76 20.55 -10.79
N VAL A 165 -4.31 19.75 -9.82
CA VAL A 165 -4.98 18.50 -9.45
C VAL A 165 -6.30 18.84 -8.77
N THR A 166 -7.40 18.32 -9.30
CA THR A 166 -8.76 18.57 -8.81
C THR A 166 -9.23 17.47 -7.85
N VAL A 167 -8.81 16.22 -8.07
CA VAL A 167 -9.09 15.08 -7.17
C VAL A 167 -7.91 14.10 -7.21
N GLY A 168 -7.44 13.66 -6.04
CA GLY A 168 -6.41 12.62 -5.91
C GLY A 168 -6.96 11.36 -5.23
N ASN A 169 -6.48 10.19 -5.65
CA ASN A 169 -6.75 8.93 -5.00
C ASN A 169 -5.47 8.29 -4.45
N GLY A 170 -5.20 8.48 -3.16
CA GLY A 170 -3.99 8.01 -2.48
C GLY A 170 -2.83 9.01 -2.51
N PRO A 171 -1.65 8.61 -2.02
CA PRO A 171 -0.46 9.46 -2.01
C PRO A 171 -0.07 9.83 -3.45
N LEU A 172 -0.16 11.12 -3.77
CA LEU A 172 0.17 11.68 -5.09
C LEU A 172 1.67 11.94 -5.25
N TYR A 173 2.50 11.07 -4.67
CA TYR A 173 3.97 11.22 -4.66
C TYR A 173 4.64 10.54 -5.85
N ARG A 174 3.95 10.47 -7.00
CA ARG A 174 4.48 9.84 -8.23
C ARG A 174 5.72 10.55 -8.77
N ASP A 175 5.97 11.77 -8.31
CA ASP A 175 7.12 12.61 -8.64
C ASP A 175 8.24 12.53 -7.59
N ARG A 176 8.06 11.75 -6.52
CA ARG A 176 8.98 11.69 -5.38
C ARG A 176 9.52 10.27 -5.14
N GLY A 177 10.03 9.66 -6.20
CA GLY A 177 10.81 8.43 -6.08
C GLY A 177 11.97 8.61 -5.11
N LEU A 178 12.17 7.61 -4.23
CA LEU A 178 13.25 7.59 -3.25
C LEU A 178 14.31 6.59 -3.69
N LEU A 179 15.54 7.06 -3.82
CA LEU A 179 16.73 6.21 -3.96
C LEU A 179 17.49 6.24 -2.62
N SER A 180 17.73 5.06 -2.06
CA SER A 180 18.45 4.89 -0.79
C SER A 180 19.67 3.97 -0.98
N LEU A 181 20.77 4.35 -0.33
CA LEU A 181 21.99 3.57 -0.26
C LEU A 181 22.26 3.25 1.21
N SER A 182 22.63 2.01 1.50
CA SER A 182 23.04 1.60 2.83
C SER A 182 24.26 0.69 2.79
N PHE A 183 25.11 0.84 3.80
CA PHE A 183 26.26 -0.01 4.04
C PHE A 183 26.24 -0.45 5.50
N ARG A 184 26.40 -1.75 5.72
CA ARG A 184 26.44 -2.36 7.06
C ARG A 184 27.65 -3.27 7.17
N THR A 185 28.28 -3.23 8.34
CA THR A 185 29.34 -4.15 8.75
C THR A 185 28.93 -4.90 10.03
N SER A 186 29.36 -6.16 10.17
CA SER A 186 29.21 -6.95 11.40
C SER A 186 30.56 -7.50 11.87
N PHE A 187 30.79 -7.46 13.18
CA PHE A 187 32.03 -7.90 13.84
C PHE A 187 31.90 -9.32 14.40
#